data_AF-A0A523DKQ7-F1
#
_entry.id   AF-A0A523DKQ7-F1
#
_cell.length_a   1.000
_cell.length_b   1.000
_cell.length_c   1.000
_cell.angle_alpha   90.00
_cell.angle_beta   90.00
_cell.angle_gamma   90.00
#
_symmetry.space_group_name_H-M   'P 1'
#
loop_
_entity.id
_entity.type
_entity.pdbx_description
1 polymer ?
#
loop_
_entity_poly.entity_id
_entity_poly.type
_entity_poly.pdbx_seq_one_letter_code
_entity_poly.pdbx_strand_id
1 'polypeptide(L)'
;MSPRTRIGCTLYEMLRGNLVRAVPAPRESPRRRGASTRRYAVAALVVCLGLPLSGCYWPRSSTLPVPRLAHPAFDTATAGLQPPFRFAVFGDQKGLAQSGEWDALLRDLRSLDPPPAFLLDTGDIVENGVYRDQFVRLEQILSVVSDLPYLLAVGNHEIDDDDETAKGHVVEFLGGVIGRDAFRVDQLYYLKTVGSLRLLMLDSNDLVYPERGACTGRYPAGDRGARQLRWLVDELAAPWDGHTVVALHHTLILSATKHEDHARCLWNGAYAAHGDRTLPEILIDGGVDLVLTGHTHTYEVIRVSRGGRAMLSVNVSGRSGGSRRARPVSDPMRAFAARGWDMSGWEGVSQGALMPSGSLVNQFGLVTLTADGELECVIHHVDDPRPRPCHP
;
A
#
# COMPACT_ATOMS: atom_id res chain seq x y z
N MET A 1 -5.11 41.85 -19.92
CA MET A 1 -3.83 41.44 -19.28
C MET A 1 -4.02 40.05 -18.72
N SER A 2 -3.32 39.07 -19.28
CA SER A 2 -3.39 37.64 -18.91
C SER A 2 -2.25 37.30 -17.94
N PRO A 3 -2.47 36.52 -16.88
CA PRO A 3 -1.38 35.90 -16.16
C PRO A 3 -1.06 34.55 -16.80
N ARG A 4 0.22 34.38 -17.16
CA ARG A 4 0.80 33.13 -17.67
C ARG A 4 0.94 32.12 -16.53
N THR A 5 0.25 30.99 -16.64
CA THR A 5 0.50 29.78 -15.84
C THR A 5 1.86 29.21 -16.23
N ARG A 6 2.81 29.13 -15.30
CA ARG A 6 4.06 28.38 -15.48
C ARG A 6 3.79 26.91 -15.18
N ILE A 7 3.93 26.06 -16.19
CA ILE A 7 3.99 24.60 -16.04
C ILE A 7 5.41 24.26 -15.58
N GLY A 8 5.57 23.95 -14.30
CA GLY A 8 6.81 23.42 -13.74
C GLY A 8 6.67 21.92 -13.49
N CYS A 9 7.11 21.09 -14.43
CA CYS A 9 7.39 19.67 -14.18
C CYS A 9 8.89 19.57 -13.84
N THR A 10 9.25 19.48 -12.57
CA THR A 10 10.65 19.24 -12.17
C THR A 10 10.80 17.80 -11.72
N LEU A 11 11.72 17.11 -12.39
CA LEU A 11 12.19 15.76 -12.15
C LEU A 11 12.81 15.67 -10.74
N TYR A 12 12.02 15.38 -9.73
CA TYR A 12 12.49 15.11 -8.37
C TYR A 12 12.37 13.60 -8.14
N GLU A 13 13.50 12.87 -8.31
CA GLU A 13 13.83 11.63 -7.57
C GLU A 13 15.06 10.84 -8.08
N MET A 14 15.80 11.26 -9.13
CA MET A 14 16.92 10.42 -9.64
C MET A 14 18.35 10.82 -9.25
N LEU A 15 18.60 11.80 -8.37
CA LEU A 15 19.98 12.18 -8.02
C LEU A 15 20.16 12.49 -6.53
N ARG A 16 20.14 11.46 -5.68
CA ARG A 16 20.88 11.47 -4.42
C ARG A 16 21.60 10.12 -4.24
N GLY A 17 22.79 10.02 -4.83
CA GLY A 17 23.68 8.88 -4.68
C GLY A 17 25.14 9.27 -4.91
N ASN A 18 25.89 9.37 -3.81
CA ASN A 18 27.35 9.17 -3.69
C ASN A 18 28.31 9.96 -4.61
N LEU A 19 28.71 11.14 -4.15
CA LEU A 19 29.97 11.77 -4.56
C LEU A 19 31.15 11.07 -3.83
N VAL A 20 31.72 10.05 -4.46
CA VAL A 20 33.03 9.51 -4.07
C VAL A 20 34.12 10.42 -4.64
N ARG A 21 34.98 10.94 -3.76
CA ARG A 21 36.18 11.73 -4.10
C ARG A 21 37.15 10.90 -4.94
N ALA A 22 37.45 11.35 -6.16
CA ALA A 22 38.56 10.83 -6.95
C ALA A 22 39.90 11.43 -6.49
N VAL A 23 40.90 10.57 -6.30
CA VAL A 23 42.31 10.90 -6.02
C VAL A 23 43.00 11.30 -7.33
N PRO A 24 43.89 12.31 -7.36
CA PRO A 24 44.58 12.70 -8.59
C PRO A 24 45.81 11.81 -8.85
N ALA A 25 45.95 11.33 -10.08
CA ALA A 25 47.17 10.70 -10.59
C ALA A 25 48.14 11.76 -11.18
N PRO A 26 49.46 11.51 -11.19
CA PRO A 26 50.47 12.54 -11.41
C PRO A 26 50.79 12.81 -12.89
N ARG A 27 51.40 13.98 -13.08
CA ARG A 27 51.93 14.54 -14.33
C ARG A 27 53.06 13.70 -14.93
N GLU A 28 52.99 13.47 -16.24
CA GLU A 28 54.16 13.40 -17.12
C GLU A 28 53.87 14.13 -18.45
N SER A 29 54.96 14.59 -19.08
CA SER A 29 55.02 15.38 -20.31
C SER A 29 56.22 14.89 -21.14
N PRO A 30 56.50 15.44 -22.33
CA PRO A 30 55.73 15.40 -23.57
C PRO A 30 56.57 14.82 -24.73
N ARG A 31 55.95 14.48 -25.88
CA ARG A 31 56.46 14.63 -27.29
C ARG A 31 55.81 13.60 -28.24
N ARG A 32 55.12 14.06 -29.30
CA ARG A 32 55.63 14.20 -30.69
C ARG A 32 54.46 14.41 -31.67
N ARG A 33 54.78 15.17 -32.73
CA ARG A 33 53.95 15.56 -33.86
C ARG A 33 53.58 14.37 -34.75
N GLY A 34 52.40 14.44 -35.37
CA GLY A 34 52.01 13.59 -36.50
C GLY A 34 50.66 14.05 -37.06
N ALA A 35 50.61 14.25 -38.37
CA ALA A 35 49.62 15.05 -39.09
C ALA A 35 48.31 14.33 -39.44
N SER A 36 47.31 15.15 -39.78
CA SER A 36 46.26 14.90 -40.78
C SER A 36 45.34 13.68 -40.58
N THR A 37 44.05 13.92 -40.36
CA THR A 37 42.99 13.40 -41.27
C THR A 37 41.60 13.97 -40.97
N ARG A 38 40.97 14.45 -42.05
CA ARG A 38 39.54 14.36 -42.42
C ARG A 38 38.47 14.70 -41.37
N ARG A 39 37.84 15.84 -41.65
CA ARG A 39 36.48 16.23 -41.23
C ARG A 39 35.49 15.12 -41.55
N TYR A 40 34.88 14.52 -40.53
CA TYR A 40 33.58 13.88 -40.63
C TYR A 40 32.62 14.67 -39.74
N ALA A 41 31.82 15.53 -40.36
CA ALA A 41 30.64 16.08 -39.73
C ALA A 41 29.58 14.97 -39.73
N VAL A 42 29.55 14.17 -38.65
CA VAL A 42 28.40 13.32 -38.36
C VAL A 42 27.33 14.25 -37.81
N ALA A 43 26.38 14.61 -38.66
CA ALA A 43 25.13 15.18 -38.20
C ALA A 43 24.42 14.11 -37.37
N ALA A 44 24.55 14.20 -36.03
CA ALA A 44 23.73 13.45 -35.11
C ALA A 44 22.30 13.99 -35.25
N LEU A 45 21.54 13.40 -36.16
CA LEU A 45 20.09 13.54 -36.19
C LEU A 45 19.57 12.82 -34.94
N VAL A 46 19.47 13.56 -33.83
CA VAL A 46 18.73 13.11 -32.66
C VAL A 46 17.26 13.09 -33.09
N VAL A 47 16.83 11.97 -33.63
CA VAL A 47 15.41 11.64 -33.70
C VAL A 47 14.99 11.52 -32.25
N CYS A 48 14.42 12.59 -31.69
CA CYS A 48 13.56 12.50 -30.53
C CYS A 48 12.34 11.68 -30.95
N LEU A 49 12.52 10.36 -31.07
CA LEU A 49 11.44 9.40 -30.97
C LEU A 49 10.72 9.81 -29.69
N GLY A 50 9.47 10.22 -29.84
CA GLY A 50 8.63 10.67 -28.74
C GLY A 50 8.66 9.59 -27.66
N LEU A 51 9.55 9.76 -26.70
CA LEU A 51 9.41 9.10 -25.42
C LEU A 51 8.01 9.50 -24.97
N PRO A 52 7.10 8.55 -24.73
CA PRO A 52 5.84 8.90 -24.12
C PRO A 52 6.22 9.72 -22.90
N LEU A 53 5.88 11.01 -22.94
CA LEU A 53 6.00 11.84 -21.77
C LEU A 53 5.18 11.07 -20.76
N SER A 54 5.85 10.48 -19.77
CA SER A 54 5.25 9.92 -18.57
C SER A 54 4.64 11.12 -17.83
N GLY A 55 3.57 11.65 -18.43
CA GLY A 55 2.92 12.88 -18.04
C GLY A 55 2.36 12.66 -16.67
N CYS A 56 2.32 13.73 -15.88
CA CYS A 56 1.65 13.71 -14.59
C CYS A 56 0.25 13.10 -14.77
N TYR A 57 0.05 11.88 -14.24
CA TYR A 57 -1.16 11.08 -14.45
C TYR A 57 -2.39 11.68 -13.76
N TRP A 58 -2.16 12.61 -12.82
CA TRP A 58 -3.15 13.21 -11.94
C TRP A 58 -3.16 14.75 -12.05
N PRO A 59 -4.33 15.39 -11.95
CA PRO A 59 -4.45 16.85 -11.99
C PRO A 59 -3.72 17.50 -10.79
N ARG A 60 -3.12 18.65 -11.05
CA ARG A 60 -2.34 19.44 -10.07
C ARG A 60 -2.74 20.92 -10.04
N SER A 61 -3.96 21.24 -10.45
CA SER A 61 -4.46 22.62 -10.56
C SER A 61 -5.04 23.18 -9.25
N SER A 62 -5.47 22.33 -8.31
CA SER A 62 -6.06 22.69 -7.00
C SER A 62 -7.19 23.73 -7.04
N THR A 63 -7.98 23.76 -8.12
CA THR A 63 -8.98 24.83 -8.30
C THR A 63 -10.34 24.55 -7.68
N LEU A 64 -10.63 23.30 -7.33
CA LEU A 64 -11.92 22.87 -6.77
C LEU A 64 -11.80 22.55 -5.27
N PRO A 65 -12.90 22.60 -4.49
CA PRO A 65 -12.91 22.02 -3.15
C PRO A 65 -12.71 20.50 -3.22
N VAL A 66 -12.23 19.90 -2.13
CA VAL A 66 -12.24 18.44 -2.00
C VAL A 66 -13.71 18.01 -1.91
N PRO A 67 -14.19 17.11 -2.78
CA PRO A 67 -15.54 16.58 -2.63
C PRO A 67 -15.63 15.76 -1.34
N ARG A 68 -16.82 15.63 -0.78
CA ARG A 68 -17.08 14.58 0.22
C ARG A 68 -17.49 13.34 -0.54
N LEU A 69 -16.88 12.20 -0.26
CA LEU A 69 -17.20 10.97 -0.97
C LEU A 69 -18.67 10.61 -0.77
N ALA A 70 -19.42 10.52 -1.86
CA ALA A 70 -20.86 10.28 -1.88
C ALA A 70 -21.22 8.80 -1.71
N HIS A 71 -20.54 8.11 -0.79
CA HIS A 71 -20.79 6.72 -0.42
C HIS A 71 -21.52 6.68 0.93
N PRO A 72 -22.28 5.60 1.21
CA PRO A 72 -22.98 5.51 2.49
C PRO A 72 -21.99 5.36 3.64
N ALA A 73 -22.35 5.94 4.80
CA ALA A 73 -21.59 5.74 6.03
C ALA A 73 -21.50 4.26 6.38
N PHE A 74 -20.29 3.79 6.72
CA PHE A 74 -20.02 2.37 6.88
C PHE A 74 -20.92 1.71 7.93
N ASP A 75 -21.00 2.30 9.13
CA ASP A 75 -21.75 1.74 10.24
C ASP A 75 -23.25 1.66 9.93
N THR A 76 -23.78 2.63 9.17
CA THR A 76 -25.18 2.64 8.75
C THR A 76 -25.46 1.58 7.69
N ALA A 77 -24.59 1.46 6.68
CA ALA A 77 -24.79 0.55 5.55
C ALA A 77 -24.60 -0.92 5.93
N THR A 78 -23.76 -1.19 6.92
CA THR A 78 -23.46 -2.55 7.38
C THR A 78 -24.23 -2.93 8.65
N ALA A 79 -25.11 -2.04 9.13
CA ALA A 79 -25.94 -2.27 10.29
C ALA A 79 -26.81 -3.54 10.12
N GLY A 80 -26.62 -4.50 11.02
CA GLY A 80 -27.38 -5.75 11.00
C GLY A 80 -26.92 -6.77 9.95
N LEU A 81 -25.86 -6.50 9.19
CA LEU A 81 -25.29 -7.49 8.29
C LEU A 81 -24.76 -8.69 9.10
N GLN A 82 -25.15 -9.89 8.69
CA GLN A 82 -24.75 -11.16 9.30
C GLN A 82 -24.16 -12.07 8.21
N PRO A 83 -23.32 -13.05 8.60
CA PRO A 83 -22.84 -14.05 7.65
C PRO A 83 -24.00 -14.82 6.98
N PRO A 84 -23.83 -15.26 5.72
CA PRO A 84 -22.66 -15.05 4.89
C PRO A 84 -22.63 -13.64 4.27
N PHE A 85 -21.46 -13.01 4.25
CA PHE A 85 -21.21 -11.81 3.46
C PHE A 85 -19.76 -11.77 2.99
N ARG A 86 -19.45 -10.91 2.02
CA ARG A 86 -18.09 -10.72 1.50
C ARG A 86 -17.75 -9.27 1.28
N PHE A 87 -16.47 -8.95 1.31
CA PHE A 87 -15.96 -7.63 0.98
C PHE A 87 -14.78 -7.74 0.01
N ALA A 88 -14.62 -6.71 -0.81
CA ALA A 88 -13.52 -6.63 -1.75
C ALA A 88 -12.35 -5.86 -1.14
N VAL A 89 -11.13 -6.30 -1.43
CA VAL A 89 -9.89 -5.64 -1.05
C VAL A 89 -9.01 -5.39 -2.27
N PHE A 90 -8.44 -4.19 -2.37
CA PHE A 90 -7.47 -3.81 -3.39
C PHE A 90 -6.67 -2.60 -2.90
N GLY A 91 -5.62 -2.20 -3.60
CA GLY A 91 -4.90 -0.96 -3.29
C GLY A 91 -4.01 -0.52 -4.44
N ASP A 92 -3.36 0.63 -4.32
CA ASP A 92 -2.42 1.19 -5.30
C ASP A 92 -2.97 1.33 -6.72
N GLN A 93 -4.28 1.58 -6.83
CA GLN A 93 -4.96 1.71 -8.12
C GLN A 93 -4.73 3.08 -8.76
N LYS A 94 -4.04 4.01 -8.07
CA LYS A 94 -3.76 5.36 -8.59
C LYS A 94 -3.14 5.38 -9.99
N GLY A 95 -2.31 4.38 -10.32
CA GLY A 95 -1.67 4.27 -11.63
C GLY A 95 -2.63 3.91 -12.78
N LEU A 96 -3.82 3.41 -12.45
CA LEU A 96 -4.86 2.98 -13.39
C LEU A 96 -5.90 4.06 -13.69
N ALA A 97 -5.85 5.19 -12.99
CA ALA A 97 -6.85 6.25 -13.09
C ALA A 97 -6.99 6.82 -14.51
N GLN A 98 -5.98 6.73 -15.37
CA GLN A 98 -6.02 7.25 -16.75
C GLN A 98 -6.43 6.21 -17.79
N SER A 99 -6.16 4.92 -17.55
CA SER A 99 -6.47 3.87 -18.52
C SER A 99 -7.94 3.46 -18.53
N GLY A 100 -8.72 3.88 -17.53
CA GLY A 100 -10.09 3.39 -17.33
C GLY A 100 -10.14 1.97 -16.71
N GLU A 101 -8.99 1.49 -16.26
CA GLU A 101 -8.86 0.14 -15.71
C GLU A 101 -9.35 0.05 -14.26
N TRP A 102 -9.30 1.15 -13.52
CA TRP A 102 -9.83 1.18 -12.15
C TRP A 102 -11.35 1.09 -12.15
N ASP A 103 -12.06 1.90 -12.94
CA ASP A 103 -13.51 1.80 -13.07
C ASP A 103 -13.95 0.47 -13.69
N ALA A 104 -13.16 -0.14 -14.59
CA ALA A 104 -13.40 -1.50 -15.05
C ALA A 104 -13.34 -2.52 -13.90
N LEU A 105 -12.29 -2.48 -13.07
CA LEU A 105 -12.18 -3.34 -11.88
C LEU A 105 -13.36 -3.15 -10.93
N LEU A 106 -13.81 -1.92 -10.69
CA LEU A 106 -14.95 -1.64 -9.82
C LEU A 106 -16.28 -2.15 -10.41
N ARG A 107 -16.46 -2.09 -11.73
CA ARG A 107 -17.62 -2.71 -12.40
C ARG A 107 -17.61 -4.23 -12.29
N ASP A 108 -16.44 -4.86 -12.45
CA ASP A 108 -16.30 -6.30 -12.29
C ASP A 108 -16.66 -6.73 -10.87
N LEU A 109 -16.15 -6.02 -9.86
CA LEU A 109 -16.52 -6.21 -8.45
C LEU A 109 -18.03 -6.12 -8.23
N ARG A 110 -18.67 -5.10 -8.81
CA ARG A 110 -20.12 -4.90 -8.71
C ARG A 110 -20.92 -5.99 -9.41
N SER A 111 -20.36 -6.62 -10.44
CA SER A 111 -21.02 -7.67 -11.22
C SER A 111 -20.99 -9.06 -10.56
N LEU A 112 -20.21 -9.22 -9.49
CA LEU A 112 -20.14 -10.47 -8.75
C LEU A 112 -21.51 -10.84 -8.15
N ASP A 113 -21.80 -12.13 -8.07
CA ASP A 113 -23.03 -12.65 -7.44
C ASP A 113 -22.68 -13.55 -6.25
N PRO A 114 -23.04 -13.18 -5.00
CA PRO A 114 -23.60 -11.86 -4.59
C PRO A 114 -22.56 -10.72 -4.65
N PRO A 115 -22.91 -9.44 -4.84
CA PRO A 115 -21.91 -8.37 -4.84
C PRO A 115 -21.22 -8.24 -3.45
N PRO A 116 -20.01 -7.65 -3.37
CA PRO A 116 -19.41 -7.35 -2.08
C PRO A 116 -20.28 -6.36 -1.29
N ALA A 117 -20.36 -6.53 0.03
CA ALA A 117 -21.11 -5.67 0.93
C ALA A 117 -20.43 -4.32 1.17
N PHE A 118 -19.11 -4.26 1.05
CA PHE A 118 -18.30 -3.05 1.13
C PHE A 118 -16.94 -3.26 0.45
N LEU A 119 -16.20 -2.17 0.30
CA LEU A 119 -14.87 -2.11 -0.30
C LEU A 119 -13.85 -1.68 0.77
N LEU A 120 -12.66 -2.28 0.74
CA LEU A 120 -11.52 -1.91 1.56
C LEU A 120 -10.33 -1.63 0.65
N ASP A 121 -9.92 -0.36 0.59
CA ASP A 121 -8.72 0.05 -0.15
C ASP A 121 -7.50 0.08 0.78
N THR A 122 -6.42 -0.60 0.42
CA THR A 122 -5.18 -0.65 1.21
C THR A 122 -4.27 0.55 0.97
N GLY A 123 -4.74 1.62 0.32
CA GLY A 123 -4.03 2.89 0.21
C GLY A 123 -3.48 3.17 -1.17
N ASP A 124 -2.87 4.34 -1.32
CA ASP A 124 -2.38 4.90 -2.58
C ASP A 124 -3.52 5.08 -3.62
N ILE A 125 -4.54 5.81 -3.19
CA ILE A 125 -5.76 6.13 -3.94
C ILE A 125 -5.60 7.37 -4.82
N VAL A 126 -4.61 8.21 -4.53
CA VAL A 126 -4.27 9.42 -5.29
C VAL A 126 -2.75 9.54 -5.49
N GLU A 127 -2.27 10.53 -6.24
CA GLU A 127 -0.84 10.67 -6.52
C GLU A 127 -0.05 11.22 -5.34
N ASN A 128 -0.61 12.20 -4.62
CA ASN A 128 0.05 12.78 -3.44
C ASN A 128 -0.92 13.43 -2.44
N GLY A 129 -2.23 13.46 -2.69
CA GLY A 129 -3.21 14.04 -1.74
C GLY A 129 -3.15 15.56 -1.57
N VAL A 130 -2.06 16.24 -1.94
CA VAL A 130 -1.94 17.70 -1.83
C VAL A 130 -2.91 18.42 -2.76
N TYR A 131 -3.16 17.90 -3.96
CA TYR A 131 -4.00 18.57 -4.95
C TYR A 131 -5.45 18.11 -4.90
N ARG A 132 -6.36 19.04 -4.61
CA ARG A 132 -7.81 18.77 -4.43
C ARG A 132 -8.47 18.11 -5.63
N ASP A 133 -8.06 18.50 -6.83
CA ASP A 133 -8.62 17.96 -8.08
C ASP A 133 -8.35 16.45 -8.24
N GLN A 134 -7.38 15.88 -7.50
CA GLN A 134 -7.18 14.43 -7.44
C GLN A 134 -8.40 13.76 -6.82
N PHE A 135 -8.96 14.31 -5.74
CA PHE A 135 -10.15 13.76 -5.10
C PHE A 135 -11.42 13.96 -5.94
N VAL A 136 -11.50 15.03 -6.74
CA VAL A 136 -12.58 15.20 -7.73
C VAL A 136 -12.55 14.08 -8.76
N ARG A 137 -11.36 13.76 -9.28
CA ARG A 137 -11.21 12.63 -10.21
C ARG A 137 -11.47 11.28 -9.54
N LEU A 138 -11.01 11.11 -8.30
CA LEU A 138 -11.24 9.88 -7.55
C LEU A 138 -12.74 9.67 -7.30
N GLU A 139 -13.49 10.70 -6.93
CA GLU A 139 -14.94 10.63 -6.78
C GLU A 139 -15.64 10.16 -8.07
N GLN A 140 -15.21 10.68 -9.23
CA GLN A 140 -15.73 10.23 -10.53
C GLN A 140 -15.44 8.74 -10.78
N ILE A 141 -14.24 8.26 -10.45
CA ILE A 141 -13.87 6.84 -10.58
C ILE A 141 -14.74 5.98 -9.65
N LEU A 142 -14.87 6.37 -8.38
CA LEU A 142 -15.60 5.61 -7.37
C LEU A 142 -17.13 5.66 -7.56
N SER A 143 -17.66 6.62 -8.33
CA SER A 143 -19.10 6.77 -8.57
C SER A 143 -19.79 5.50 -9.09
N VAL A 144 -19.05 4.61 -9.78
CA VAL A 144 -19.55 3.33 -10.30
C VAL A 144 -19.95 2.32 -9.21
N VAL A 145 -19.52 2.55 -7.97
CA VAL A 145 -19.79 1.74 -6.77
C VAL A 145 -20.23 2.63 -5.59
N SER A 146 -20.88 3.75 -5.89
CA SER A 146 -21.33 4.75 -4.90
C SER A 146 -22.34 4.21 -3.87
N ASP A 147 -22.96 3.07 -4.15
CA ASP A 147 -23.86 2.36 -3.24
C ASP A 147 -23.13 1.48 -2.19
N LEU A 148 -21.82 1.26 -2.35
CA LEU A 148 -21.04 0.44 -1.42
C LEU A 148 -20.21 1.33 -0.48
N PRO A 149 -20.15 1.05 0.84
CA PRO A 149 -19.20 1.69 1.73
C PRO A 149 -17.77 1.47 1.26
N TYR A 150 -16.92 2.50 1.41
CA TYR A 150 -15.53 2.48 0.98
C TYR A 150 -14.61 2.84 2.15
N LEU A 151 -13.93 1.84 2.70
CA LEU A 151 -12.93 2.00 3.75
C LEU A 151 -11.53 2.16 3.14
N LEU A 152 -10.65 2.86 3.88
CA LEU A 152 -9.26 3.11 3.48
C LEU A 152 -8.30 2.77 4.61
N ALA A 153 -7.21 2.06 4.30
CA ALA A 153 -5.96 2.14 5.04
C ALA A 153 -5.02 3.11 4.30
N VAL A 154 -4.55 4.16 4.99
CA VAL A 154 -3.84 5.27 4.34
C VAL A 154 -2.46 4.82 3.81
N GLY A 155 -2.17 5.15 2.55
CA GLY A 155 -0.87 4.91 1.90
C GLY A 155 0.07 6.10 1.96
N ASN A 156 1.28 5.92 1.44
CA ASN A 156 2.30 6.97 1.47
C ASN A 156 2.00 8.09 0.48
N HIS A 157 1.22 7.82 -0.57
CA HIS A 157 0.77 8.84 -1.51
C HIS A 157 -0.41 9.67 -1.01
N GLU A 158 -1.04 9.32 0.11
CA GLU A 158 -2.09 10.16 0.72
C GLU A 158 -1.54 11.24 1.63
N ILE A 159 -0.29 11.09 2.09
CA ILE A 159 0.31 11.95 3.10
C ILE A 159 1.47 12.81 2.58
N ASP A 160 2.04 12.52 1.40
CA ASP A 160 3.13 13.29 0.74
C ASP A 160 4.19 13.86 1.70
N ASP A 161 5.03 12.97 2.27
CA ASP A 161 6.05 13.36 3.26
C ASP A 161 5.46 14.03 4.50
N ASP A 162 4.35 13.49 4.99
CA ASP A 162 3.66 13.92 6.21
C ASP A 162 2.98 15.30 6.13
N ASP A 163 2.68 15.78 4.92
CA ASP A 163 1.99 17.03 4.65
C ASP A 163 0.56 17.05 5.25
N GLU A 164 0.32 17.98 6.18
CA GLU A 164 -0.98 18.15 6.85
C GLU A 164 -2.13 18.51 5.88
N THR A 165 -1.83 19.18 4.77
CA THR A 165 -2.82 19.50 3.73
C THR A 165 -3.27 18.23 3.03
N ALA A 166 -2.33 17.35 2.67
CA ALA A 166 -2.63 16.06 2.06
C ALA A 166 -3.51 15.21 2.98
N LYS A 167 -3.13 15.07 4.26
CA LYS A 167 -3.94 14.39 5.29
C LYS A 167 -5.32 15.03 5.46
N GLY A 168 -5.38 16.36 5.50
CA GLY A 168 -6.62 17.12 5.62
C GLY A 168 -7.60 16.83 4.49
N HIS A 169 -7.11 16.76 3.25
CA HIS A 169 -7.96 16.42 2.11
C HIS A 169 -8.47 14.97 2.16
N VAL A 170 -7.64 14.01 2.56
CA VAL A 170 -8.06 12.60 2.72
C VAL A 170 -9.16 12.47 3.79
N VAL A 171 -9.00 13.15 4.92
CA VAL A 171 -10.02 13.22 5.99
C VAL A 171 -11.29 13.93 5.53
N GLU A 172 -11.16 15.02 4.76
CA GLU A 172 -12.32 15.72 4.20
C GLU A 172 -13.12 14.82 3.25
N PHE A 173 -12.41 14.07 2.39
CA PHE A 173 -12.97 13.16 1.40
C PHE A 173 -13.70 11.98 2.06
N LEU A 174 -13.05 11.27 3.00
CA LEU A 174 -13.56 10.00 3.55
C LEU A 174 -14.26 10.12 4.91
N GLY A 175 -14.15 11.24 5.60
CA GLY A 175 -14.66 11.38 6.97
C GLY A 175 -16.16 11.16 7.10
N GLY A 176 -16.95 11.34 6.03
CA GLY A 176 -18.38 11.01 6.01
C GLY A 176 -18.67 9.50 5.94
N VAL A 177 -17.78 8.73 5.32
CA VAL A 177 -17.91 7.27 5.13
C VAL A 177 -17.38 6.54 6.36
N ILE A 178 -16.18 6.93 6.83
CA ILE A 178 -15.51 6.32 7.98
C ILE A 178 -16.07 6.83 9.31
N GLY A 179 -16.46 8.11 9.38
CA GLY A 179 -16.87 8.78 10.63
C GLY A 179 -15.80 9.75 11.12
N ARG A 180 -16.20 11.02 11.29
CA ARG A 180 -15.29 12.15 11.54
C ARG A 180 -14.64 12.13 12.93
N ASP A 181 -15.25 11.43 13.89
CA ASP A 181 -14.69 11.31 15.24
C ASP A 181 -13.56 10.27 15.27
N ALA A 182 -13.67 9.23 14.44
CA ALA A 182 -12.71 8.13 14.37
C ALA A 182 -11.56 8.40 13.39
N PHE A 183 -11.78 9.21 12.35
CA PHE A 183 -10.79 9.48 11.29
C PHE A 183 -10.48 10.97 11.20
N ARG A 184 -9.30 11.35 11.69
CA ARG A 184 -8.87 12.75 11.92
C ARG A 184 -7.45 12.95 11.41
N VAL A 185 -7.04 14.19 11.16
CA VAL A 185 -5.70 14.51 10.61
C VAL A 185 -4.56 13.98 11.52
N ASP A 186 -4.79 13.98 12.83
CA ASP A 186 -3.87 13.47 13.86
C ASP A 186 -4.04 11.96 14.14
N GLN A 187 -5.00 11.29 13.50
CA GLN A 187 -5.34 9.89 13.72
C GLN A 187 -5.99 9.28 12.46
N LEU A 188 -5.15 8.68 11.61
CA LEU A 188 -5.55 8.03 10.36
C LEU A 188 -5.74 6.50 10.49
N TYR A 189 -5.76 6.01 11.72
CA TYR A 189 -6.04 4.62 12.09
C TYR A 189 -7.34 4.54 12.91
N TYR A 190 -8.11 3.47 12.71
CA TYR A 190 -9.46 3.35 13.26
C TYR A 190 -9.95 1.90 13.29
N LEU A 191 -11.00 1.66 14.07
CA LEU A 191 -11.70 0.38 14.19
C LEU A 191 -13.07 0.47 13.48
N LYS A 192 -13.45 -0.62 12.82
CA LYS A 192 -14.81 -0.90 12.34
C LYS A 192 -15.23 -2.33 12.66
N THR A 193 -16.54 -2.56 12.74
CA THR A 193 -17.10 -3.88 13.02
C THR A 193 -18.29 -4.17 12.11
N VAL A 194 -18.41 -5.41 11.65
CA VAL A 194 -19.55 -5.90 10.84
C VAL A 194 -19.87 -7.33 11.23
N GLY A 195 -21.01 -7.57 11.87
CA GLY A 195 -21.31 -8.89 12.44
C GLY A 195 -20.20 -9.32 13.42
N SER A 196 -19.65 -10.53 13.24
CA SER A 196 -18.52 -11.07 14.01
C SER A 196 -17.14 -10.70 13.42
N LEU A 197 -17.07 -9.77 12.47
CA LEU A 197 -15.81 -9.29 11.89
C LEU A 197 -15.36 -7.98 12.54
N ARG A 198 -14.15 -7.96 13.10
CA ARG A 198 -13.43 -6.78 13.57
C ARG A 198 -12.40 -6.35 12.51
N LEU A 199 -12.46 -5.09 12.10
CA LEU A 199 -11.59 -4.48 11.10
C LEU A 199 -10.75 -3.38 11.76
N LEU A 200 -9.43 -3.54 11.78
CA LEU A 200 -8.49 -2.58 12.35
C LEU A 200 -7.65 -1.97 11.22
N MET A 201 -7.83 -0.69 10.94
CA MET A 201 -7.08 0.03 9.90
C MET A 201 -5.92 0.76 10.57
N LEU A 202 -4.70 0.49 10.12
CA LEU A 202 -3.47 1.12 10.62
C LEU A 202 -2.90 2.10 9.60
N ASP A 203 -2.40 3.22 10.10
CA ASP A 203 -1.54 4.13 9.35
C ASP A 203 -0.09 3.61 9.43
N SER A 204 0.28 2.82 8.42
CA SER A 204 1.63 2.28 8.32
C SER A 204 2.71 3.34 8.12
N ASN A 205 2.37 4.57 7.73
CA ASN A 205 3.36 5.63 7.55
C ASN A 205 3.97 6.04 8.89
N ASP A 206 3.17 6.09 9.95
CA ASP A 206 3.64 6.34 11.33
C ASP A 206 4.59 5.24 11.85
N LEU A 207 4.60 4.07 11.20
CA LEU A 207 5.42 2.93 11.58
C LEU A 207 6.70 2.84 10.73
N VAL A 208 6.60 3.15 9.44
CA VAL A 208 7.73 3.09 8.47
C VAL A 208 8.55 4.39 8.43
N TYR A 209 7.91 5.54 8.65
CA TYR A 209 8.52 6.88 8.59
C TYR A 209 8.43 7.58 9.95
N PRO A 210 9.12 7.10 11.00
CA PRO A 210 9.06 7.74 12.30
C PRO A 210 9.68 9.14 12.28
N GLU A 211 9.21 10.02 13.18
CA GLU A 211 9.61 11.43 13.29
C GLU A 211 11.14 11.64 13.40
N ARG A 212 11.88 10.62 13.84
CA ARG A 212 13.33 10.66 14.06
C ARG A 212 14.17 10.04 12.92
N GLY A 213 13.55 9.73 11.78
CA GLY A 213 14.21 9.11 10.64
C GLY A 213 14.29 7.59 10.73
N ALA A 214 14.72 6.97 9.61
CA ALA A 214 14.62 5.55 9.25
C ALA A 214 14.60 4.55 10.41
N CYS A 215 13.78 3.52 10.28
CA CYS A 215 13.54 2.48 11.29
C CYS A 215 14.83 1.95 11.94
N THR A 216 15.12 2.44 13.14
CA THR A 216 16.31 2.08 13.92
C THR A 216 16.07 0.87 14.83
N GLY A 217 14.92 0.21 14.69
CA GLY A 217 14.57 -0.98 15.46
C GLY A 217 14.03 -0.70 16.87
N ARG A 218 13.95 0.57 17.32
CA ARG A 218 13.34 0.91 18.62
C ARG A 218 12.62 2.25 18.63
N TYR A 219 11.31 2.23 18.89
CA TYR A 219 10.48 3.44 18.89
C TYR A 219 10.24 3.97 20.32
N PRO A 220 10.49 5.27 20.60
CA PRO A 220 10.21 5.88 21.89
C PRO A 220 8.70 5.93 22.18
N ALA A 221 8.31 5.86 23.46
CA ALA A 221 6.90 5.84 23.88
C ALA A 221 6.06 7.09 23.50
N GLY A 222 6.71 8.20 23.12
CA GLY A 222 6.04 9.45 22.70
C GLY A 222 5.82 9.57 21.19
N ASP A 223 6.41 8.69 20.39
CA ASP A 223 6.31 8.69 18.92
C ASP A 223 4.88 8.39 18.45
N ARG A 224 4.47 8.88 17.27
CA ARG A 224 3.12 8.64 16.73
C ARG A 224 2.83 7.15 16.52
N GLY A 225 3.81 6.41 16.02
CA GLY A 225 3.74 4.96 15.91
C GLY A 225 3.53 4.29 17.26
N ALA A 226 4.17 4.78 18.33
CA ALA A 226 3.97 4.24 19.67
C ALA A 226 2.56 4.52 20.23
N ARG A 227 1.95 5.66 19.90
CA ARG A 227 0.54 5.95 20.25
C ARG A 227 -0.42 5.03 19.51
N GLN A 228 -0.23 4.88 18.20
CA GLN A 228 -1.02 3.96 17.38
C GLN A 228 -0.94 2.52 17.88
N LEU A 229 0.26 2.05 18.26
CA LEU A 229 0.40 0.69 18.77
C LEU A 229 -0.19 0.49 20.16
N ARG A 230 -0.19 1.54 21.00
CA ARG A 230 -0.93 1.47 22.27
C ARG A 230 -2.41 1.29 22.01
N TRP A 231 -2.97 2.11 21.12
CA TRP A 231 -4.34 1.96 20.66
C TRP A 231 -4.59 0.54 20.13
N LEU A 232 -3.75 0.02 19.24
CA LEU A 232 -3.89 -1.34 18.70
C LEU A 232 -3.88 -2.42 19.79
N VAL A 233 -2.96 -2.33 20.76
CA VAL A 233 -2.89 -3.29 21.86
C VAL A 233 -4.15 -3.22 22.73
N ASP A 234 -4.65 -2.02 23.00
CA ASP A 234 -5.89 -1.83 23.77
C ASP A 234 -7.10 -2.42 23.01
N GLU A 235 -7.21 -2.19 21.70
CA GLU A 235 -8.27 -2.76 20.87
C GLU A 235 -8.19 -4.30 20.78
N LEU A 236 -6.98 -4.87 20.67
CA LEU A 236 -6.78 -6.31 20.63
C LEU A 236 -7.03 -6.99 21.99
N ALA A 237 -6.79 -6.28 23.10
CA ALA A 237 -7.08 -6.75 24.44
C ALA A 237 -8.58 -6.74 24.77
N ALA A 238 -9.38 -5.92 24.07
CA ALA A 238 -10.83 -5.93 24.22
C ALA A 238 -11.40 -7.29 23.80
N PRO A 239 -12.30 -7.90 24.61
CA PRO A 239 -12.91 -9.18 24.27
C PRO A 239 -13.61 -9.14 22.91
N TRP A 240 -13.32 -10.11 22.06
CA TRP A 240 -13.92 -10.25 20.74
C TRP A 240 -14.18 -11.73 20.45
N ASP A 241 -15.40 -12.04 20.03
CA ASP A 241 -15.83 -13.40 19.69
C ASP A 241 -16.12 -13.46 18.18
N GLY A 242 -15.04 -13.53 17.40
CA GLY A 242 -15.09 -13.51 15.95
C GLY A 242 -13.74 -13.25 15.30
N HIS A 243 -13.75 -13.02 14.00
CA HIS A 243 -12.52 -12.81 13.23
C HIS A 243 -11.99 -11.38 13.37
N THR A 244 -10.66 -11.25 13.39
CA THR A 244 -9.97 -9.97 13.38
C THR A 244 -9.12 -9.83 12.13
N VAL A 245 -9.42 -8.81 11.34
CA VAL A 245 -8.68 -8.43 10.14
C VAL A 245 -8.01 -7.09 10.38
N VAL A 246 -6.73 -6.99 10.04
CA VAL A 246 -5.96 -5.75 10.08
C VAL A 246 -5.63 -5.32 8.67
N ALA A 247 -5.80 -4.03 8.34
CA ALA A 247 -5.43 -3.47 7.06
C ALA A 247 -4.44 -2.33 7.23
N LEU A 248 -3.38 -2.32 6.41
CA LEU A 248 -2.34 -1.29 6.43
C LEU A 248 -1.67 -1.22 5.06
N HIS A 249 -1.15 -0.07 4.66
CA HIS A 249 -0.62 0.07 3.30
C HIS A 249 0.71 -0.68 3.07
N HIS A 250 1.73 -0.41 3.88
CA HIS A 250 3.02 -1.07 3.76
C HIS A 250 2.96 -2.53 4.24
N THR A 251 3.64 -3.44 3.54
CA THR A 251 3.57 -4.87 3.83
C THR A 251 4.57 -5.32 4.90
N LEU A 252 4.22 -6.33 5.69
CA LEU A 252 5.06 -6.86 6.78
C LEU A 252 6.20 -7.76 6.26
N ILE A 253 5.92 -8.53 5.22
CA ILE A 253 6.81 -9.56 4.70
C ILE A 253 6.54 -9.75 3.21
N LEU A 254 7.61 -9.79 2.40
CA LEU A 254 7.48 -9.80 0.95
C LEU A 254 8.67 -10.46 0.26
N SER A 255 8.41 -11.17 -0.83
CA SER A 255 9.46 -11.82 -1.64
C SER A 255 10.01 -10.94 -2.76
N ALA A 256 9.37 -9.82 -3.08
CA ALA A 256 9.93 -8.81 -3.98
C ALA A 256 11.20 -8.16 -3.41
N THR A 257 11.95 -7.42 -4.23
CA THR A 257 13.17 -6.72 -3.76
C THR A 257 12.93 -5.24 -3.49
N LYS A 258 11.91 -4.65 -4.13
CA LYS A 258 11.55 -3.26 -3.88
C LYS A 258 10.69 -3.19 -2.62
N HIS A 259 10.91 -2.16 -1.81
CA HIS A 259 10.23 -1.92 -0.52
C HIS A 259 10.57 -2.92 0.60
N GLU A 260 11.62 -3.72 0.43
CA GLU A 260 12.11 -4.68 1.44
C GLU A 260 12.60 -4.00 2.72
N ASP A 261 13.13 -2.79 2.62
CA ASP A 261 13.49 -1.96 3.78
C ASP A 261 12.28 -1.55 4.61
N HIS A 262 11.18 -1.11 3.98
CA HIS A 262 9.92 -0.80 4.67
C HIS A 262 9.33 -2.04 5.36
N ALA A 263 9.34 -3.19 4.68
CA ALA A 263 8.79 -4.41 5.26
C ALA A 263 9.63 -4.97 6.41
N ARG A 264 10.96 -4.98 6.26
CA ARG A 264 11.85 -5.33 7.38
C ARG A 264 11.72 -4.37 8.54
N CYS A 265 11.47 -3.09 8.28
CA CYS A 265 11.16 -2.13 9.32
C CYS A 265 9.93 -2.54 10.12
N LEU A 266 8.81 -2.82 9.46
CA LEU A 266 7.58 -3.25 10.15
C LEU A 266 7.75 -4.58 10.89
N TRP A 267 8.52 -5.51 10.31
CA TRP A 267 8.73 -6.82 10.90
C TRP A 267 9.66 -6.80 12.12
N ASN A 268 10.81 -6.14 11.99
CA ASN A 268 11.86 -6.15 13.01
C ASN A 268 11.71 -5.01 14.03
N GLY A 269 10.90 -3.99 13.74
CA GLY A 269 10.74 -2.82 14.59
C GLY A 269 10.21 -3.20 15.96
N ALA A 270 11.02 -3.00 17.01
CA ALA A 270 10.62 -3.26 18.38
C ALA A 270 10.03 -2.00 19.03
N TYR A 271 8.92 -2.17 19.73
CA TYR A 271 8.20 -1.05 20.33
C TYR A 271 8.38 -1.07 21.85
N ALA A 272 9.23 -0.18 22.35
CA ALA A 272 9.63 -0.16 23.77
C ALA A 272 8.45 0.01 24.73
N ALA A 273 7.42 0.74 24.30
CA ALA A 273 6.17 0.90 25.05
C ALA A 273 5.44 -0.44 25.32
N HIS A 274 5.77 -1.48 24.55
CA HIS A 274 5.11 -2.79 24.56
C HIS A 274 6.10 -3.92 24.82
N GLY A 275 7.11 -3.68 25.66
CA GLY A 275 8.08 -4.70 26.08
C GLY A 275 9.02 -5.14 24.95
N ASP A 276 9.34 -4.22 24.03
CA ASP A 276 10.17 -4.47 22.84
C ASP A 276 9.59 -5.54 21.90
N ARG A 277 8.26 -5.78 21.94
CA ARG A 277 7.56 -6.62 20.96
C ARG A 277 7.52 -5.96 19.59
N THR A 278 7.52 -6.78 18.54
CA THR A 278 7.36 -6.32 17.16
C THR A 278 5.90 -6.25 16.74
N LEU A 279 5.60 -5.52 15.66
CA LEU A 279 4.23 -5.47 15.12
C LEU A 279 3.67 -6.87 14.79
N PRO A 280 4.36 -7.75 14.02
CA PRO A 280 3.79 -9.07 13.71
C PRO A 280 3.60 -9.95 14.96
N GLU A 281 4.40 -9.79 16.01
CA GLU A 281 4.15 -10.44 17.31
C GLU A 281 2.89 -9.91 17.99
N ILE A 282 2.71 -8.58 18.02
CA ILE A 282 1.51 -7.93 18.57
C ILE A 282 0.26 -8.45 17.86
N LEU A 283 0.28 -8.54 16.54
CA LEU A 283 -0.85 -8.99 15.73
C LEU A 283 -1.18 -10.47 15.98
N ILE A 284 -0.21 -11.37 15.85
CA ILE A 284 -0.50 -12.82 15.95
C ILE A 284 -0.90 -13.24 17.36
N ASP A 285 -0.25 -12.70 18.39
CA ASP A 285 -0.58 -13.01 19.79
C ASP A 285 -1.89 -12.33 20.22
N GLY A 286 -2.24 -11.19 19.61
CA GLY A 286 -3.53 -10.50 19.79
C GLY A 286 -4.68 -11.16 19.03
N GLY A 287 -4.40 -12.25 18.31
CA GLY A 287 -5.40 -13.06 17.63
C GLY A 287 -5.92 -12.51 16.32
N VAL A 288 -5.08 -11.78 15.59
CA VAL A 288 -5.35 -11.38 14.20
C VAL A 288 -5.29 -12.60 13.28
N ASP A 289 -6.32 -12.79 12.46
CA ASP A 289 -6.41 -13.89 11.50
C ASP A 289 -5.79 -13.53 10.15
N LEU A 290 -6.04 -12.30 9.70
CA LEU A 290 -5.72 -11.81 8.36
C LEU A 290 -5.17 -10.38 8.42
N VAL A 291 -4.07 -10.16 7.71
CA VAL A 291 -3.45 -8.85 7.49
C VAL A 291 -3.48 -8.53 6.01
N LEU A 292 -4.16 -7.43 5.64
CA LEU A 292 -4.34 -6.96 4.27
C LEU A 292 -3.39 -5.79 3.98
N THR A 293 -2.60 -5.89 2.91
CA THR A 293 -1.60 -4.85 2.56
C THR A 293 -1.55 -4.49 1.08
N GLY A 294 -0.86 -3.39 0.75
CA GLY A 294 -0.63 -2.89 -0.61
C GLY A 294 0.85 -2.59 -0.91
N HIS A 295 1.12 -1.40 -1.47
CA HIS A 295 2.41 -0.74 -1.71
C HIS A 295 3.33 -1.35 -2.80
N THR A 296 3.36 -2.67 -2.85
CA THR A 296 4.36 -3.41 -3.63
C THR A 296 4.02 -3.55 -5.10
N HIS A 297 2.79 -3.23 -5.49
CA HIS A 297 2.23 -3.39 -6.83
C HIS A 297 2.29 -4.84 -7.36
N THR A 298 1.96 -5.79 -6.51
CA THR A 298 1.82 -7.21 -6.84
C THR A 298 0.73 -7.83 -5.95
N TYR A 299 0.51 -9.14 -6.06
CA TYR A 299 -0.12 -9.87 -4.97
C TYR A 299 0.77 -11.00 -4.50
N GLU A 300 0.70 -11.24 -3.20
CA GLU A 300 1.47 -12.27 -2.51
C GLU A 300 0.75 -12.65 -1.24
N VAL A 301 0.71 -13.96 -0.98
CA VAL A 301 0.18 -14.50 0.26
C VAL A 301 1.27 -15.22 1.04
N ILE A 302 1.46 -14.82 2.29
CA ILE A 302 2.39 -15.44 3.23
C ILE A 302 1.59 -15.85 4.46
N ARG A 303 1.71 -17.11 4.88
CA ARG A 303 1.22 -17.57 6.18
C ARG A 303 2.39 -17.63 7.15
N VAL A 304 2.19 -17.09 8.34
CA VAL A 304 3.16 -17.13 9.43
C VAL A 304 2.54 -17.82 10.64
N SER A 305 3.36 -18.45 11.47
CA SER A 305 2.91 -19.15 12.69
C SER A 305 3.87 -18.96 13.84
N ARG A 306 3.30 -18.83 15.05
CA ARG A 306 3.99 -18.60 16.31
C ARG A 306 3.07 -18.98 17.46
N GLY A 307 3.61 -19.67 18.48
CA GLY A 307 2.88 -20.00 19.69
C GLY A 307 1.64 -20.85 19.42
N GLY A 308 1.69 -21.74 18.41
CA GLY A 308 0.54 -22.52 17.97
C GLY A 308 -0.57 -21.72 17.28
N ARG A 309 -0.38 -20.42 17.03
CA ARG A 309 -1.30 -19.57 16.25
C ARG A 309 -0.77 -19.40 14.83
N ALA A 310 -1.66 -19.08 13.91
CA ALA A 310 -1.30 -18.72 12.54
C ALA A 310 -2.03 -17.45 12.11
N MET A 311 -1.38 -16.68 11.26
CA MET A 311 -1.90 -15.45 10.67
C MET A 311 -1.56 -15.44 9.18
N LEU A 312 -2.52 -14.99 8.37
CA LEU A 312 -2.31 -14.81 6.93
C LEU A 312 -1.96 -13.36 6.63
N SER A 313 -0.88 -13.11 5.91
CA SER A 313 -0.55 -11.81 5.33
C SER A 313 -0.82 -11.85 3.84
N VAL A 314 -1.78 -11.06 3.39
CA VAL A 314 -2.25 -10.99 2.01
C VAL A 314 -2.00 -9.58 1.48
N ASN A 315 -1.08 -9.49 0.54
CA ASN A 315 -0.79 -8.28 -0.19
C ASN A 315 -1.61 -8.28 -1.49
N VAL A 316 -2.44 -7.25 -1.71
CA VAL A 316 -3.22 -7.05 -2.94
C VAL A 316 -3.08 -5.60 -3.39
N SER A 317 -2.00 -5.33 -4.11
CA SER A 317 -1.65 -4.01 -4.61
C SER A 317 -1.83 -3.96 -6.13
N GLY A 318 -2.08 -2.79 -6.72
CA GLY A 318 -2.23 -2.59 -8.17
C GLY A 318 -1.08 -3.17 -8.99
N ARG A 319 -1.14 -3.18 -10.32
CA ARG A 319 -0.11 -3.90 -11.10
C ARG A 319 1.16 -3.07 -11.37
N SER A 320 2.33 -3.67 -11.19
CA SER A 320 3.60 -3.15 -11.72
C SER A 320 4.61 -4.26 -12.00
N GLY A 321 5.54 -3.98 -12.92
CA GLY A 321 6.60 -4.91 -13.32
C GLY A 321 7.91 -4.74 -12.55
N GLY A 322 8.89 -5.59 -12.89
CA GLY A 322 10.28 -5.43 -12.44
C GLY A 322 10.52 -5.81 -10.98
N SER A 323 11.27 -4.98 -10.25
CA SER A 323 11.72 -5.24 -8.87
C SER A 323 10.61 -5.28 -7.82
N ARG A 324 9.40 -4.82 -8.20
CA ARG A 324 8.15 -4.83 -7.43
C ARG A 324 7.46 -6.20 -7.41
N ARG A 325 7.84 -7.11 -8.31
CA ARG A 325 7.18 -8.41 -8.44
C ARG A 325 7.58 -9.38 -7.31
N ALA A 326 6.58 -10.01 -6.69
CA ALA A 326 6.77 -11.15 -5.80
C ALA A 326 7.47 -12.32 -6.51
N ARG A 327 8.27 -13.09 -5.78
CA ARG A 327 9.08 -14.18 -6.31
C ARG A 327 8.72 -15.48 -5.59
N PRO A 328 8.65 -16.62 -6.29
CA PRO A 328 8.53 -17.90 -5.62
C PRO A 328 9.70 -18.14 -4.66
N VAL A 329 9.40 -18.59 -3.45
CA VAL A 329 10.39 -18.90 -2.41
C VAL A 329 10.14 -20.32 -1.90
N SER A 330 11.10 -21.22 -2.12
CA SER A 330 10.96 -22.65 -1.76
C SER A 330 11.12 -22.93 -0.27
N ASP A 331 11.91 -22.11 0.43
CA ASP A 331 12.09 -22.15 1.88
C ASP A 331 11.94 -20.71 2.42
N PRO A 332 10.70 -20.24 2.62
CA PRO A 332 10.42 -18.86 3.02
C PRO A 332 11.13 -18.48 4.32
N MET A 333 11.11 -19.37 5.32
CA MET A 333 11.75 -19.13 6.61
C MET A 333 13.24 -18.81 6.44
N ARG A 334 13.99 -19.69 5.75
CA ARG A 334 15.43 -19.49 5.55
C ARG A 334 15.73 -18.30 4.63
N ALA A 335 14.93 -18.12 3.58
CA ALA A 335 15.16 -17.06 2.60
C ALA A 335 14.96 -15.67 3.20
N PHE A 336 13.91 -15.46 3.99
CA PHE A 336 13.68 -14.18 4.66
C PHE A 336 14.69 -13.93 5.79
N ALA A 337 15.05 -14.96 6.56
CA ALA A 337 16.13 -14.84 7.55
C ALA A 337 17.47 -14.41 6.90
N ALA A 338 17.83 -15.00 5.76
CA ALA A 338 19.04 -14.64 5.01
C ALA A 338 19.01 -13.19 4.47
N ARG A 339 17.82 -12.59 4.37
CA ARG A 339 17.60 -11.20 3.92
C ARG A 339 17.40 -10.21 5.08
N GLY A 340 17.48 -10.69 6.32
CA GLY A 340 17.49 -9.87 7.52
C GLY A 340 16.11 -9.63 8.15
N TRP A 341 15.11 -10.46 7.85
CA TRP A 341 13.93 -10.57 8.73
C TRP A 341 14.31 -11.39 9.96
N ASP A 342 13.98 -10.91 11.15
CA ASP A 342 14.18 -11.65 12.38
C ASP A 342 13.11 -12.75 12.50
N MET A 343 13.51 -13.98 12.20
CA MET A 343 12.65 -15.15 12.27
C MET A 343 12.72 -15.87 13.63
N SER A 344 13.38 -15.28 14.63
CA SER A 344 13.47 -15.89 15.95
C SER A 344 12.08 -16.01 16.60
N GLY A 345 11.81 -17.19 17.16
CA GLY A 345 10.51 -17.49 17.78
C GLY A 345 9.34 -17.68 16.80
N TRP A 346 9.57 -17.70 15.49
CA TRP A 346 8.56 -18.10 14.50
C TRP A 346 8.66 -19.61 14.22
N GLU A 347 7.51 -20.27 14.18
CA GLU A 347 7.41 -21.73 14.01
C GLU A 347 7.39 -22.14 12.53
N GLY A 348 6.83 -21.28 11.68
CA GLY A 348 6.66 -21.58 10.26
C GLY A 348 6.29 -20.35 9.44
N VAL A 349 6.86 -20.29 8.24
CA VAL A 349 6.50 -19.32 7.19
C VAL A 349 6.30 -20.11 5.90
N SER A 350 5.16 -19.95 5.25
CA SER A 350 4.86 -20.53 3.94
C SER A 350 4.35 -19.47 2.99
N GLN A 351 4.64 -19.65 1.70
CA GLN A 351 4.16 -18.78 0.63
C GLN A 351 3.07 -19.50 -0.15
N GLY A 352 1.93 -18.82 -0.34
CA GLY A 352 0.79 -19.32 -1.08
C GLY A 352 0.70 -18.68 -2.45
N ALA A 353 -0.50 -18.17 -2.79
CA ALA A 353 -0.73 -17.50 -4.04
C ALA A 353 0.21 -16.29 -4.23
N LEU A 354 0.80 -16.19 -5.42
CA LEU A 354 1.64 -15.07 -5.82
C LEU A 354 1.43 -14.74 -7.30
N MET A 355 1.63 -13.48 -7.67
CA MET A 355 1.43 -13.03 -9.04
C MET A 355 2.31 -13.79 -10.05
N PRO A 356 1.73 -14.47 -11.06
CA PRO A 356 2.48 -15.25 -12.03
C PRO A 356 3.53 -14.43 -12.77
N SER A 357 4.69 -15.04 -13.04
CA SER A 357 5.73 -14.43 -13.87
C SER A 357 5.18 -14.11 -15.26
N GLY A 358 5.27 -12.84 -15.67
CA GLY A 358 4.81 -12.38 -16.99
C GLY A 358 3.38 -11.86 -17.03
N SER A 359 2.63 -11.98 -15.94
CA SER A 359 1.30 -11.40 -15.81
C SER A 359 1.39 -10.01 -15.15
N LEU A 360 0.86 -8.99 -15.80
CA LEU A 360 0.54 -7.69 -15.21
C LEU A 360 -0.96 -7.51 -15.34
N VAL A 361 -1.70 -8.28 -14.55
CA VAL A 361 -3.16 -8.24 -14.49
C VAL A 361 -3.60 -7.35 -13.35
N ASN A 362 -4.71 -6.64 -13.53
CA ASN A 362 -5.38 -6.02 -12.40
C ASN A 362 -6.04 -7.11 -11.56
N GLN A 363 -6.07 -6.89 -10.26
CA GLN A 363 -6.53 -7.89 -9.31
C GLN A 363 -7.20 -7.24 -8.12
N PHE A 364 -8.02 -8.03 -7.45
CA PHE A 364 -8.60 -7.72 -6.15
C PHE A 364 -8.69 -9.01 -5.32
N GLY A 365 -8.67 -8.87 -4.01
CA GLY A 365 -9.04 -9.94 -3.10
C GLY A 365 -10.53 -9.90 -2.81
N LEU A 366 -11.12 -11.05 -2.57
CA LEU A 366 -12.48 -11.21 -2.09
C LEU A 366 -12.41 -12.01 -0.80
N VAL A 367 -12.76 -11.37 0.31
CA VAL A 367 -12.77 -11.98 1.63
C VAL A 367 -14.21 -12.24 2.02
N THR A 368 -14.51 -13.50 2.34
CA THR A 368 -15.87 -13.97 2.64
C THR A 368 -15.91 -14.47 4.08
N LEU A 369 -16.86 -13.95 4.86
CA LEU A 369 -17.25 -14.56 6.11
C LEU A 369 -18.42 -15.50 5.80
N THR A 370 -18.19 -16.80 5.90
CA THR A 370 -19.13 -17.84 5.50
C THR A 370 -20.27 -17.99 6.52
N ALA A 371 -21.34 -18.70 6.14
CA ALA A 371 -22.47 -18.96 7.04
C ALA A 371 -22.07 -19.73 8.32
N ASP A 372 -21.02 -20.54 8.23
CA ASP A 372 -20.47 -21.31 9.36
C ASP A 372 -19.49 -20.48 10.21
N GLY A 373 -19.28 -19.21 9.86
CA GLY A 373 -18.42 -18.29 10.59
C GLY A 373 -16.95 -18.31 10.17
N GLU A 374 -16.56 -19.12 9.17
CA GLU A 374 -15.18 -19.21 8.67
C GLU A 374 -14.82 -18.02 7.77
N LEU A 375 -13.57 -17.56 7.85
CA LEU A 375 -13.00 -16.52 7.00
C LEU A 375 -12.24 -17.11 5.81
N GLU A 376 -12.80 -16.93 4.61
CA GLU A 376 -12.18 -17.35 3.35
C GLU A 376 -11.61 -16.16 2.58
N CYS A 377 -10.52 -16.37 1.86
CA CYS A 377 -9.90 -15.37 1.00
C CYS A 377 -9.53 -15.97 -0.34
N VAL A 378 -9.87 -15.24 -1.42
CA VAL A 378 -9.44 -15.55 -2.78
C VAL A 378 -8.96 -14.29 -3.50
N ILE A 379 -8.00 -14.44 -4.42
CA ILE A 379 -7.55 -13.40 -5.34
C ILE A 379 -8.19 -13.62 -6.71
N HIS A 380 -8.84 -12.60 -7.23
CA HIS A 380 -9.38 -12.55 -8.58
C HIS A 380 -8.45 -11.74 -9.48
N HIS A 381 -8.29 -12.17 -10.72
CA HIS A 381 -7.75 -11.31 -11.76
C HIS A 381 -8.90 -10.83 -12.65
N VAL A 382 -8.84 -9.57 -13.06
CA VAL A 382 -9.67 -9.07 -14.15
C VAL A 382 -9.40 -9.94 -15.38
N ASP A 383 -10.47 -10.35 -16.07
CA ASP A 383 -10.47 -11.25 -17.23
C ASP A 383 -10.01 -12.73 -17.00
N ASP A 384 -9.73 -13.17 -15.77
CA ASP A 384 -9.52 -14.60 -15.45
C ASP A 384 -10.66 -15.11 -14.54
N PRO A 385 -11.52 -16.02 -15.02
CA PRO A 385 -12.63 -16.52 -14.22
C PRO A 385 -12.19 -17.43 -13.06
N ARG A 386 -10.90 -17.81 -12.98
CA ARG A 386 -10.39 -18.72 -11.95
C ARG A 386 -9.79 -17.96 -10.77
N PRO A 387 -10.50 -17.86 -9.63
CA PRO A 387 -9.92 -17.30 -8.43
C PRO A 387 -8.74 -18.14 -7.92
N ARG A 388 -7.81 -17.48 -7.21
CA ARG A 388 -6.67 -18.11 -6.55
C ARG A 388 -6.92 -18.11 -5.04
N PRO A 389 -6.99 -19.26 -4.36
CA PRO A 389 -7.17 -19.26 -2.91
C PRO A 389 -5.98 -18.60 -2.22
N CYS A 390 -6.24 -17.85 -1.15
CA CYS A 390 -5.17 -17.26 -0.33
C CYS A 390 -4.49 -18.31 0.56
N HIS A 391 -5.12 -19.45 0.82
CA HIS A 391 -4.50 -20.52 1.60
C HIS A 391 -3.29 -21.11 0.86
N PRO A 392 -2.09 -21.15 1.49
CA PRO A 392 -0.86 -21.66 0.91
C PRO A 392 -0.80 -23.19 0.82
#